data_AF-A0A7H0VAL7-F1
#
_entry.id   AF-A0A7H0VAL7-F1
#
_cell.length_a   1.000
_cell.length_b   1.000
_cell.length_c   1.000
_cell.angle_alpha   90.00
_cell.angle_beta   90.00
_cell.angle_gamma   90.00
#
_symmetry.space_group_name_H-M   'P 1'
#
loop_
_entity.id
_entity.type
_entity.pdbx_description
1 polymer ?
#
loop_
_entity_poly.entity_id
_entity_poly.type
_entity_poly.pdbx_seq_one_letter_code
_entity_poly.pdbx_strand_id
1 'polypeptide(L)'
;MSDSAACPSYLLKLARVVLFVFIMPSCQSPSEDATHKGLNSKVEFELIRQSQEINLPFEFNVALNLTIDAYTRNDTDFILLGDIEGRRLIEVDISNEKFSREIKIERIAKGRYPLFTHHYLSPDTIIVLKDISNEHGLVHDSVLFSVNRLGKETAIFNLNQSPFRKMGDSKDSSDATLFHHVRPMEFDGNRYYVVPLPLYSSLSQKEINKYGIPEVGFFDFNGTNDITFKAVPYQREVPMEGVKYADEQLDVNLNPKSKDFLFISHCNYPKLRLVNINTGDFIESNEAARLIPDPIPLKGDVGNSPSYNQHSTIFKDVLYDSRKSMVFRFAKLPVESELKPGDLSKFRMNYTWVGAYDESLDLIGQSIVPDWFETHPKPCYFKGQFVGLTQGEDLRKFRVQYTSLDTHRLKASEYDSLVNYINNIEPDVTARDISSLYKSYQLPKNSILITISNRSCPYCVDYSTKYFLAHLKRMEQDGIYLITSERSASAELRAAKSSHIIIDKENELDDLLKQRIDNPAIMLWNGQKVTRTMVLPPDEVKLIDSYLQVFQEQVAK
;
A
#
# COMPACT_ATOMS: atom_id res chain seq x y z
N MET A 1 -31.81 -68.18 60.46
CA MET A 1 -33.06 -68.42 59.71
C MET A 1 -33.04 -67.43 58.55
N SER A 2 -32.32 -67.73 57.47
CA SER A 2 -32.81 -68.44 56.25
C SER A 2 -34.00 -67.70 55.63
N ASP A 3 -34.04 -67.30 54.35
CA ASP A 3 -33.15 -67.51 53.22
C ASP A 3 -33.66 -66.65 52.04
N SER A 4 -32.73 -66.33 51.13
CA SER A 4 -32.85 -66.34 49.65
C SER A 4 -33.97 -65.53 48.95
N ALA A 5 -33.61 -64.56 48.09
CA ALA A 5 -33.47 -64.68 46.62
C ALA A 5 -34.78 -64.33 45.87
N ALA A 6 -34.83 -63.74 44.68
CA ALA A 6 -33.90 -63.15 43.73
C ALA A 6 -34.71 -62.23 42.76
N CYS A 7 -34.00 -61.34 42.05
CA CYS A 7 -34.42 -60.61 40.83
C CYS A 7 -34.79 -61.60 39.67
N PRO A 8 -35.47 -61.24 38.54
CA PRO A 8 -35.15 -60.05 37.71
C PRO A 8 -36.24 -59.41 36.78
N SER A 9 -35.85 -58.27 36.16
CA SER A 9 -36.24 -57.73 34.82
C SER A 9 -37.62 -57.03 34.70
N TYR A 10 -37.85 -55.86 34.07
CA TYR A 10 -37.34 -55.24 32.83
C TYR A 10 -37.83 -53.76 32.67
N LEU A 11 -37.08 -52.92 31.91
CA LEU A 11 -37.46 -51.74 31.08
C LEU A 11 -38.09 -50.48 31.73
N LEU A 12 -37.31 -49.39 31.91
CA LEU A 12 -37.05 -48.26 30.99
C LEU A 12 -38.17 -47.19 30.88
N LYS A 13 -37.92 -46.01 31.46
CA LYS A 13 -37.61 -44.79 30.69
C LYS A 13 -36.92 -43.74 31.60
N LEU A 14 -35.58 -43.70 31.42
CA LEU A 14 -34.68 -42.54 31.32
C LEU A 14 -34.76 -41.42 32.38
N ALA A 15 -33.78 -41.28 33.29
CA ALA A 15 -32.44 -40.65 33.11
C ALA A 15 -32.54 -39.11 32.96
N ARG A 16 -31.80 -38.26 33.68
CA ARG A 16 -30.46 -38.43 34.28
C ARG A 16 -30.09 -37.21 35.14
N VAL A 17 -29.28 -37.48 36.18
CA VAL A 17 -28.31 -36.61 36.88
C VAL A 17 -28.83 -35.55 37.86
N VAL A 18 -28.55 -35.84 39.12
CA VAL A 18 -28.66 -34.97 40.30
C VAL A 18 -27.69 -33.78 40.16
N LEU A 19 -28.22 -32.56 40.14
CA LEU A 19 -27.45 -31.33 40.28
C LEU A 19 -27.41 -30.97 41.78
N PHE A 20 -26.25 -31.11 42.42
CA PHE A 20 -26.02 -30.56 43.76
C PHE A 20 -25.89 -29.05 43.64
N VAL A 21 -26.87 -28.32 44.17
CA VAL A 21 -26.88 -26.86 44.25
C VAL A 21 -25.94 -26.42 45.37
N PHE A 22 -24.76 -25.92 45.01
CA PHE A 22 -23.95 -25.07 45.89
C PHE A 22 -24.53 -23.66 45.85
N ILE A 23 -24.93 -23.16 47.02
CA ILE A 23 -25.35 -21.78 47.24
C ILE A 23 -24.09 -20.90 47.17
N MET A 24 -23.85 -20.29 46.00
CA MET A 24 -22.94 -19.17 45.81
C MET A 24 -23.74 -17.86 45.96
N PRO A 25 -23.19 -16.80 46.57
CA PRO A 25 -23.87 -15.52 46.67
C PRO A 25 -24.14 -14.95 45.28
N SER A 26 -25.42 -14.70 45.01
CA SER A 26 -25.92 -14.06 43.81
C SER A 26 -25.42 -12.62 43.73
N CYS A 27 -24.34 -12.39 42.97
CA CYS A 27 -24.14 -11.10 42.34
C CYS A 27 -25.33 -10.87 41.41
N GLN A 28 -26.09 -9.83 41.72
CA GLN A 28 -27.19 -9.33 40.91
C GLN A 28 -26.70 -9.14 39.47
N SER A 29 -27.44 -9.73 38.54
CA SER A 29 -27.40 -9.40 37.13
C SER A 29 -27.67 -7.89 36.96
N PRO A 30 -26.74 -7.11 36.40
CA PRO A 30 -27.11 -5.91 35.72
C PRO A 30 -27.73 -6.35 34.39
N SER A 31 -29.03 -6.10 34.31
CA SER A 31 -29.80 -5.82 33.11
C SER A 31 -29.03 -5.69 31.80
N GLU A 32 -29.60 -6.34 30.77
CA GLU A 32 -29.61 -5.87 29.39
C GLU A 32 -29.77 -4.34 29.33
N ASP A 33 -28.63 -3.65 29.22
CA ASP A 33 -28.47 -2.28 28.72
C ASP A 33 -26.97 -2.09 28.41
N ALA A 34 -26.47 -2.92 27.50
CA ALA A 34 -25.16 -2.76 26.87
C ALA A 34 -25.33 -2.31 25.41
N THR A 35 -26.28 -1.41 25.15
CA THR A 35 -26.36 -0.68 23.88
C THR A 35 -25.32 0.44 23.90
N HIS A 36 -24.37 0.34 22.95
CA HIS A 36 -23.25 1.24 22.62
C HIS A 36 -21.86 0.89 23.20
N LYS A 37 -21.33 -0.25 22.76
CA LYS A 37 -19.87 -0.44 22.59
C LYS A 37 -19.37 0.46 21.44
N GLY A 38 -18.26 1.18 21.65
CA GLY A 38 -17.37 1.63 20.57
C GLY A 38 -17.57 3.01 19.92
N LEU A 39 -18.56 3.84 20.27
CA LEU A 39 -18.80 5.10 19.52
C LEU A 39 -17.64 6.11 19.59
N ASN A 40 -16.98 6.23 20.75
CA ASN A 40 -15.99 7.27 21.03
C ASN A 40 -14.63 6.67 21.41
N SER A 41 -13.93 6.02 20.48
CA SER A 41 -12.59 5.47 20.72
C SER A 41 -11.62 5.93 19.64
N LYS A 42 -10.38 6.23 20.03
CA LYS A 42 -9.27 6.47 19.10
C LYS A 42 -8.44 5.21 18.90
N VAL A 43 -7.83 5.08 17.72
CA VAL A 43 -6.67 4.21 17.55
C VAL A 43 -5.45 4.94 18.12
N GLU A 44 -4.72 4.28 18.99
CA GLU A 44 -3.49 4.79 19.59
C GLU A 44 -2.29 4.07 18.99
N PHE A 45 -1.28 4.85 18.63
CA PHE A 45 -0.02 4.37 18.07
C PHE A 45 1.06 4.57 19.12
N GLU A 46 1.70 3.48 19.52
CA GLU A 46 2.80 3.50 20.48
C GLU A 46 4.08 3.03 19.79
N LEU A 47 5.04 3.95 19.64
CA LEU A 47 6.40 3.60 19.22
C LEU A 47 7.09 2.89 20.39
N ILE A 48 7.07 1.55 20.38
CA ILE A 48 7.64 0.73 21.45
C ILE A 48 9.16 0.87 21.50
N ARG A 49 9.79 0.81 20.32
CA ARG A 49 11.21 1.06 20.16
C ARG A 49 11.52 1.45 18.72
N GLN A 50 12.62 2.17 18.56
CA GLN A 50 13.28 2.38 17.28
C GLN A 50 14.70 1.85 17.40
N SER A 51 15.16 1.08 16.41
CA SER A 51 16.53 0.58 16.41
C SER A 51 17.52 1.74 16.35
N GLN A 52 18.76 1.47 16.75
CA GLN A 52 19.87 2.30 16.31
C GLN A 52 19.92 2.35 14.78
N GLU A 53 20.63 3.36 14.27
CA GLU A 53 20.83 3.55 12.84
C GLU A 53 21.62 2.39 12.26
N ILE A 54 20.97 1.62 11.38
CA ILE A 54 21.59 0.50 10.69
C ILE A 54 22.34 1.05 9.49
N ASN A 55 23.65 0.86 9.49
CA ASN A 55 24.54 1.30 8.44
C ASN A 55 24.67 0.19 7.38
N LEU A 56 24.41 0.55 6.13
CA LEU A 56 24.62 -0.29 4.96
C LEU A 56 25.94 0.10 4.29
N PRO A 57 26.65 -0.86 3.67
CA PRO A 57 27.87 -0.57 2.92
C PRO A 57 27.58 0.08 1.54
N PHE A 58 26.33 0.44 1.26
CA PHE A 58 25.83 0.93 -0.02
C PHE A 58 24.58 1.80 0.20
N GLU A 59 24.21 2.59 -0.81
CA GLU A 59 22.99 3.38 -0.80
C GLU A 59 21.77 2.48 -1.02
N PHE A 60 20.69 2.78 -0.28
CA PHE A 60 19.42 2.07 -0.32
C PHE A 60 18.29 3.06 -0.01
N ASN A 61 17.34 3.17 -0.94
CA ASN A 61 16.17 4.02 -0.77
C ASN A 61 14.98 3.21 -0.23
N VAL A 62 14.68 3.39 1.06
CA VAL A 62 13.56 2.74 1.76
C VAL A 62 12.23 2.96 1.04
N ALA A 63 12.03 4.15 0.44
CA ALA A 63 10.77 4.49 -0.24
C ALA A 63 10.49 3.63 -1.48
N LEU A 64 11.51 2.97 -2.04
CA LEU A 64 11.37 2.11 -3.22
C LEU A 64 11.10 0.66 -2.87
N ASN A 65 11.28 0.30 -1.61
CA ASN A 65 10.88 -1.00 -1.14
C ASN A 65 9.34 -1.06 -1.07
N LEU A 66 8.74 -2.17 -1.49
CA LEU A 66 7.28 -2.36 -1.37
C LEU A 66 6.90 -3.14 -0.11
N THR A 67 7.75 -4.10 0.29
CA THR A 67 7.42 -5.06 1.34
C THR A 67 8.58 -5.25 2.32
N ILE A 68 8.24 -5.36 3.60
CA ILE A 68 9.15 -5.83 4.65
C ILE A 68 8.72 -7.26 4.97
N ASP A 69 9.68 -8.18 5.02
CA ASP A 69 9.42 -9.53 5.50
C ASP A 69 10.30 -9.83 6.72
N ALA A 70 9.69 -10.32 7.80
CA ALA A 70 10.35 -10.53 9.08
C ALA A 70 10.24 -12.00 9.49
N TYR A 71 11.37 -12.60 9.88
CA TYR A 71 11.42 -14.03 10.20
C TYR A 71 12.49 -14.35 11.24
N THR A 72 12.35 -15.50 11.89
CA THR A 72 13.34 -16.03 12.84
C THR A 72 14.14 -17.18 12.20
N ARG A 73 15.46 -17.17 12.37
CA ARG A 73 16.35 -18.27 11.97
C ARG A 73 17.44 -18.46 13.02
N ASN A 74 17.54 -19.68 13.57
CA ASN A 74 18.52 -20.05 14.59
C ASN A 74 18.52 -19.06 15.78
N ASP A 75 17.34 -18.81 16.35
CA ASP A 75 17.12 -17.88 17.48
C ASP A 75 17.51 -16.41 17.21
N THR A 76 17.78 -16.06 15.95
CA THR A 76 18.05 -14.68 15.53
C THR A 76 16.93 -14.21 14.63
N ASP A 77 16.42 -13.02 14.91
CA ASP A 77 15.40 -12.37 14.10
C ASP A 77 16.02 -11.50 13.01
N PHE A 78 15.44 -11.59 11.81
CA PHE A 78 15.87 -10.86 10.63
C PHE A 78 14.70 -10.12 10.00
N ILE A 79 15.02 -9.05 9.28
CA ILE A 79 14.17 -8.53 8.22
C ILE A 79 14.87 -8.71 6.86
N LEU A 80 14.09 -9.00 5.84
CA LEU A 80 14.49 -9.08 4.45
C LEU A 80 13.84 -7.93 3.69
N LEU A 81 14.66 -7.17 2.96
CA LEU A 81 14.24 -5.99 2.20
C LEU A 81 14.62 -6.16 0.73
N GLY A 82 13.81 -5.59 -0.16
CA GLY A 82 14.08 -5.58 -1.58
C GLY A 82 14.74 -4.27 -2.00
N ASP A 83 15.88 -4.37 -2.69
CA ASP A 83 16.57 -3.23 -3.29
C ASP A 83 16.50 -3.35 -4.82
N ILE A 84 15.54 -2.63 -5.39
CA ILE A 84 15.31 -2.59 -6.84
C ILE A 84 16.52 -2.01 -7.57
N GLU A 85 17.07 -0.90 -7.06
CA GLU A 85 18.16 -0.15 -7.69
C GLU A 85 19.47 -0.95 -7.64
N GLY A 86 19.78 -1.51 -6.47
CA GLY A 86 20.95 -2.38 -6.26
C GLY A 86 20.77 -3.81 -6.76
N ARG A 87 19.56 -4.20 -7.21
CA ARG A 87 19.22 -5.54 -7.74
C ARG A 87 19.59 -6.66 -6.75
N ARG A 88 19.19 -6.51 -5.50
CA ARG A 88 19.58 -7.39 -4.40
C ARG A 88 18.48 -7.50 -3.35
N LEU A 89 18.61 -8.50 -2.49
CA LEU A 89 17.95 -8.52 -1.20
C LEU A 89 18.93 -8.09 -0.11
N ILE A 90 18.41 -7.39 0.89
CA ILE A 90 19.16 -6.94 2.06
C ILE A 90 18.60 -7.71 3.26
N GLU A 91 19.44 -8.54 3.87
CA GLU A 91 19.10 -9.25 5.11
C GLU A 91 19.76 -8.48 6.28
N VAL A 92 18.93 -8.11 7.25
CA VAL A 92 19.32 -7.29 8.41
C VAL A 92 19.05 -8.10 9.66
N ASP A 93 20.05 -8.20 10.53
CA ASP A 93 19.90 -8.82 11.84
C ASP A 93 19.29 -7.80 12.79
N ILE A 94 18.02 -7.97 13.11
CA ILE A 94 17.28 -7.05 13.98
C ILE A 94 17.37 -7.39 15.46
N SER A 95 17.96 -8.56 15.79
CA SER A 95 18.29 -8.91 17.18
C SER A 95 19.55 -8.17 17.63
N ASN A 96 20.51 -7.99 16.72
CA ASN A 96 21.78 -7.31 16.96
C ASN A 96 21.87 -5.94 16.27
N GLU A 97 20.77 -5.44 15.70
CA GLU A 97 20.63 -4.12 15.05
C GLU A 97 21.73 -3.79 14.03
N LYS A 98 22.04 -4.74 13.15
CA LYS A 98 23.14 -4.58 12.17
C LYS A 98 22.82 -5.18 10.81
N PHE A 99 23.46 -4.63 9.79
CA PHE A 99 23.50 -5.26 8.48
C PHE A 99 24.08 -6.68 8.59
N SER A 100 23.36 -7.66 8.05
CA SER A 100 23.80 -9.06 8.05
C SER A 100 24.49 -9.42 6.74
N ARG A 101 23.78 -9.24 5.62
CA ARG A 101 24.31 -9.56 4.28
C ARG A 101 23.50 -8.93 3.15
N GLU A 102 24.16 -8.85 2.02
CA GLU A 102 23.55 -8.66 0.71
C GLU A 102 23.40 -10.01 0.02
N ILE A 103 22.25 -10.23 -0.62
CA ILE A 103 21.98 -11.39 -1.47
C ILE A 103 21.78 -10.86 -2.89
N LYS A 104 22.82 -10.99 -3.72
CA LYS A 104 22.80 -10.51 -5.11
C LYS A 104 21.85 -11.34 -5.96
N ILE A 105 20.99 -10.67 -6.74
CA ILE A 105 20.03 -11.33 -7.64
C ILE A 105 20.40 -10.97 -9.08
N GLU A 106 21.02 -11.89 -9.82
CA GLU A 106 21.80 -11.52 -11.01
C GLU A 106 21.05 -11.49 -12.38
N ARG A 107 19.72 -11.63 -12.51
CA ARG A 107 19.15 -11.94 -13.86
C ARG A 107 18.24 -10.92 -14.55
N ILE A 108 18.78 -10.28 -15.60
CA ILE A 108 18.08 -9.41 -16.56
C ILE A 108 18.21 -9.97 -18.00
N ALA A 109 17.92 -11.30 -18.22
CA ALA A 109 17.37 -11.99 -19.43
C ALA A 109 17.52 -13.53 -19.32
N LYS A 110 16.78 -14.42 -20.01
CA LYS A 110 15.32 -14.62 -20.20
C LYS A 110 14.81 -15.31 -18.92
N GLY A 111 13.91 -14.79 -18.06
CA GLY A 111 13.16 -13.54 -18.02
C GLY A 111 13.09 -13.00 -16.58
N ARG A 112 13.11 -11.67 -16.42
CA ARG A 112 14.14 -10.89 -15.71
C ARG A 112 13.71 -10.42 -14.30
N TYR A 113 14.64 -10.25 -13.35
CA TYR A 113 14.46 -9.65 -12.02
C TYR A 113 15.31 -8.39 -11.89
N PRO A 114 14.67 -7.25 -11.66
CA PRO A 114 15.01 -6.47 -10.47
C PRO A 114 13.81 -6.41 -9.50
N LEU A 115 14.07 -6.58 -8.21
CA LEU A 115 13.16 -7.20 -7.26
C LEU A 115 12.17 -6.20 -6.62
N PHE A 116 10.86 -6.38 -6.84
CA PHE A 116 9.82 -5.52 -6.22
C PHE A 116 9.27 -6.09 -4.92
N THR A 117 9.12 -7.40 -4.87
CA THR A 117 8.52 -8.10 -3.74
C THR A 117 9.17 -9.46 -3.58
N HIS A 118 9.29 -9.88 -2.33
CA HIS A 118 9.93 -11.12 -1.95
C HIS A 118 9.21 -11.73 -0.76
N HIS A 119 9.46 -13.03 -0.54
CA HIS A 119 8.96 -13.73 0.63
C HIS A 119 9.93 -14.83 1.06
N TYR A 120 10.29 -14.84 2.34
CA TYR A 120 11.13 -15.82 2.96
C TYR A 120 10.29 -17.04 3.38
N LEU A 121 10.45 -18.16 2.66
CA LEU A 121 9.85 -19.43 3.05
C LEU A 121 10.78 -20.24 3.95
N SER A 122 12.08 -20.28 3.60
CA SER A 122 13.08 -21.07 4.29
C SER A 122 14.50 -20.58 3.95
N PRO A 123 15.55 -21.07 4.63
CA PRO A 123 16.94 -20.75 4.27
C PRO A 123 17.31 -21.08 2.81
N ASP A 124 16.64 -22.03 2.19
CA ASP A 124 16.90 -22.47 0.81
C ASP A 124 15.88 -21.93 -0.19
N THR A 125 14.88 -21.18 0.28
CA THR A 125 13.76 -20.76 -0.55
C THR A 125 13.29 -19.37 -0.15
N ILE A 126 13.73 -18.39 -0.93
CA ILE A 126 13.19 -17.03 -0.96
C ILE A 126 12.46 -16.90 -2.28
N ILE A 127 11.14 -16.72 -2.23
CA ILE A 127 10.36 -16.42 -3.43
C ILE A 127 10.65 -15.00 -3.85
N VAL A 128 10.95 -14.82 -5.13
CA VAL A 128 11.21 -13.51 -5.72
C VAL A 128 10.23 -13.27 -6.85
N LEU A 129 9.57 -12.12 -6.80
CA LEU A 129 8.69 -11.63 -7.85
C LEU A 129 9.45 -10.69 -8.79
N LYS A 130 9.19 -10.87 -10.08
CA LYS A 130 9.87 -10.14 -11.16
C LYS A 130 9.46 -8.69 -11.20
N ASP A 131 10.35 -7.88 -11.76
CA ASP A 131 10.04 -6.55 -12.28
C ASP A 131 8.98 -6.62 -13.36
N ILE A 132 7.97 -5.78 -13.22
CA ILE A 132 7.00 -5.49 -14.27
C ILE A 132 7.59 -4.34 -15.10
N SER A 133 8.67 -4.61 -15.83
CA SER A 133 9.14 -3.65 -16.85
C SER A 133 8.33 -3.87 -18.12
N ASN A 134 7.73 -2.79 -18.63
CA ASN A 134 6.87 -2.72 -19.82
C ASN A 134 7.53 -3.18 -21.16
N GLU A 135 8.69 -3.86 -21.11
CA GLU A 135 9.47 -4.25 -22.28
C GLU A 135 9.41 -5.77 -22.54
N HIS A 136 8.52 -6.15 -23.44
CA HIS A 136 8.53 -7.39 -24.23
C HIS A 136 8.35 -8.75 -23.50
N GLY A 137 7.11 -9.26 -23.50
CA GLY A 137 6.84 -10.67 -23.86
C GLY A 137 5.98 -11.50 -22.89
N LEU A 138 4.72 -11.69 -23.30
CA LEU A 138 3.61 -12.50 -22.77
C LEU A 138 3.90 -13.92 -22.22
N VAL A 139 5.12 -14.43 -22.29
CA VAL A 139 5.50 -15.80 -21.91
C VAL A 139 6.29 -15.84 -20.60
N HIS A 140 6.83 -14.70 -20.15
CA HIS A 140 7.68 -14.65 -18.95
C HIS A 140 6.95 -14.23 -17.67
N ASP A 141 5.70 -13.74 -17.77
CA ASP A 141 4.91 -13.26 -16.63
C ASP A 141 4.20 -14.38 -15.87
N SER A 142 4.24 -15.61 -16.40
CA SER A 142 3.63 -16.80 -15.81
C SER A 142 4.58 -17.60 -14.93
N VAL A 143 5.63 -16.99 -14.36
CA VAL A 143 6.66 -17.75 -13.63
C VAL A 143 7.12 -17.00 -12.40
N LEU A 144 6.97 -17.64 -11.23
CA LEU A 144 7.66 -17.24 -10.00
C LEU A 144 8.98 -17.98 -9.92
N PHE A 145 9.88 -17.46 -9.10
CA PHE A 145 11.13 -18.12 -8.87
C PHE A 145 11.48 -18.14 -7.40
N SER A 146 12.31 -19.10 -7.04
CA SER A 146 12.98 -19.11 -5.76
C SER A 146 14.49 -19.01 -5.93
N VAL A 147 15.10 -18.31 -4.97
CA VAL A 147 16.54 -18.27 -4.78
C VAL A 147 16.86 -18.75 -3.37
N ASN A 148 18.06 -19.27 -3.16
CA ASN A 148 18.57 -19.46 -1.80
C ASN A 148 19.23 -18.17 -1.27
N ARG A 149 19.74 -18.24 -0.04
CA ARG A 149 20.45 -17.13 0.62
C ARG A 149 21.79 -16.72 0.00
N LEU A 150 22.25 -17.42 -1.03
CA LEU A 150 23.39 -17.03 -1.85
C LEU A 150 22.96 -16.31 -3.13
N GLY A 151 21.66 -16.12 -3.35
CA GLY A 151 21.11 -15.53 -4.57
C GLY A 151 21.07 -16.50 -5.75
N LYS A 152 21.38 -17.77 -5.51
CA LYS A 152 21.33 -18.81 -6.55
C LYS A 152 19.90 -19.30 -6.70
N GLU A 153 19.42 -19.31 -7.93
CA GLU A 153 18.13 -19.90 -8.31
C GLU A 153 18.05 -21.36 -7.82
N THR A 154 16.98 -21.67 -7.09
CA THR A 154 16.70 -23.02 -6.57
C THR A 154 15.51 -23.68 -7.26
N ALA A 155 14.51 -22.90 -7.68
CA ALA A 155 13.40 -23.41 -8.48
C ALA A 155 12.73 -22.34 -9.34
N ILE A 156 12.06 -22.81 -10.39
CA ILE A 156 11.20 -22.05 -11.28
C ILE A 156 9.79 -22.61 -11.13
N PHE A 157 8.84 -21.79 -10.71
CA PHE A 157 7.45 -22.19 -10.55
C PHE A 157 6.61 -21.67 -11.69
N ASN A 158 5.99 -22.58 -12.43
CA ASN A 158 5.22 -22.20 -13.59
C ASN A 158 3.74 -22.00 -13.24
N LEU A 159 3.26 -20.77 -13.35
CA LEU A 159 1.86 -20.37 -13.15
C LEU A 159 0.97 -20.75 -14.35
N ASN A 160 1.52 -21.48 -15.34
CA ASN A 160 0.84 -21.92 -16.57
C ASN A 160 -0.47 -22.71 -16.37
N GLN A 161 -0.76 -23.20 -15.16
CA GLN A 161 -2.03 -23.87 -14.83
C GLN A 161 -3.13 -22.90 -14.36
N SER A 162 -2.92 -21.59 -14.48
CA SER A 162 -3.99 -20.61 -14.30
C SER A 162 -5.15 -20.92 -15.26
N PRO A 163 -6.39 -21.12 -14.77
CA PRO A 163 -7.53 -21.53 -15.58
C PRO A 163 -7.98 -20.44 -16.59
N PHE A 164 -7.38 -19.25 -16.57
CA PHE A 164 -7.74 -18.11 -17.43
C PHE A 164 -7.12 -18.17 -18.83
N ARG A 165 -6.43 -19.26 -19.19
CA ARG A 165 -5.98 -19.46 -20.57
C ARG A 165 -7.18 -19.80 -21.46
N LYS A 166 -7.46 -18.91 -22.42
CA LYS A 166 -8.41 -19.14 -23.51
C LYS A 166 -7.91 -20.31 -24.37
N MET A 167 -8.27 -21.53 -24.00
CA MET A 167 -7.97 -22.72 -24.80
C MET A 167 -8.97 -22.78 -25.96
N GLY A 168 -8.52 -22.42 -27.18
CA GLY A 168 -9.29 -22.69 -28.40
C GLY A 168 -9.24 -21.62 -29.49
N ASP A 169 -8.88 -20.38 -29.17
CA ASP A 169 -8.81 -19.32 -30.17
C ASP A 169 -7.41 -19.20 -30.78
N SER A 170 -7.36 -18.91 -32.09
CA SER A 170 -6.13 -18.72 -32.85
C SER A 170 -5.18 -17.78 -32.13
N LYS A 171 -3.87 -18.04 -32.25
CA LYS A 171 -2.77 -17.26 -31.68
C LYS A 171 -2.67 -15.84 -32.27
N ASP A 172 -3.74 -15.05 -32.23
CA ASP A 172 -3.65 -13.62 -32.48
C ASP A 172 -3.13 -12.95 -31.23
N SER A 173 -1.99 -12.28 -31.38
CA SER A 173 -1.24 -11.65 -30.29
C SER A 173 -1.98 -10.52 -29.58
N SER A 174 -3.15 -10.10 -30.09
CA SER A 174 -4.03 -9.10 -29.50
C SER A 174 -5.24 -9.68 -28.75
N ASP A 175 -5.62 -10.93 -29.01
CA ASP A 175 -6.88 -11.52 -28.51
C ASP A 175 -6.69 -12.65 -27.49
N ALA A 176 -5.44 -13.02 -27.25
CA ALA A 176 -5.06 -14.01 -26.26
C ALA A 176 -3.97 -13.42 -25.38
N THR A 177 -4.35 -12.95 -24.17
CA THR A 177 -3.65 -13.27 -22.90
C THR A 177 -4.27 -12.56 -21.70
N LEU A 178 -5.13 -13.29 -20.98
CA LEU A 178 -5.43 -13.08 -19.56
C LEU A 178 -4.21 -13.45 -18.72
N PHE A 179 -3.07 -12.79 -18.96
CA PHE A 179 -2.06 -12.73 -17.92
C PHE A 179 -2.39 -11.54 -17.07
N HIS A 180 -2.30 -11.75 -15.78
CA HIS A 180 -2.66 -10.73 -14.82
C HIS A 180 -1.34 -10.15 -14.37
N HIS A 181 -1.25 -8.82 -14.19
CA HIS A 181 -0.26 -8.28 -13.27
C HIS A 181 -0.58 -8.95 -11.94
N VAL A 182 0.16 -10.01 -11.60
CA VAL A 182 0.04 -10.60 -10.27
C VAL A 182 0.70 -9.59 -9.36
N ARG A 183 -0.07 -8.59 -8.92
CA ARG A 183 0.37 -7.70 -7.87
C ARG A 183 0.57 -8.61 -6.66
N PRO A 184 1.80 -8.73 -6.14
CA PRO A 184 2.02 -9.45 -4.91
C PRO A 184 1.24 -8.75 -3.84
N MET A 185 0.35 -9.48 -3.20
CA MET A 185 -0.56 -8.86 -2.26
C MET A 185 -0.24 -9.28 -0.85
N GLU A 186 -0.05 -10.58 -0.63
CA GLU A 186 0.24 -11.09 0.70
C GLU A 186 0.74 -12.54 0.67
N PHE A 187 1.69 -12.86 1.55
CA PHE A 187 2.07 -14.24 1.84
C PHE A 187 1.64 -14.63 3.25
N ASP A 188 1.27 -15.90 3.44
CA ASP A 188 1.04 -16.51 4.76
C ASP A 188 1.65 -17.90 4.81
N GLY A 189 2.75 -18.04 5.57
CA GLY A 189 3.52 -19.28 5.59
C GLY A 189 3.92 -19.70 4.17
N ASN A 190 3.35 -20.81 3.69
CA ASN A 190 3.60 -21.37 2.37
C ASN A 190 2.56 -21.01 1.31
N ARG A 191 1.70 -20.01 1.55
CA ARG A 191 0.71 -19.54 0.59
C ARG A 191 1.03 -18.16 0.07
N TYR A 192 0.81 -17.97 -1.23
CA TYR A 192 0.87 -16.68 -1.88
C TYR A 192 -0.50 -16.30 -2.42
N TYR A 193 -1.09 -15.26 -1.84
CA TYR A 193 -2.39 -14.73 -2.26
C TYR A 193 -2.22 -13.72 -3.38
N VAL A 194 -3.11 -13.81 -4.35
CA VAL A 194 -3.07 -13.02 -5.58
C VAL A 194 -4.46 -12.55 -5.96
N VAL A 195 -4.55 -11.33 -6.50
CA VAL A 195 -5.71 -10.90 -7.28
C VAL A 195 -5.35 -11.02 -8.75
N PRO A 196 -6.03 -11.88 -9.52
CA PRO A 196 -5.91 -11.86 -10.96
C PRO A 196 -6.54 -10.55 -11.51
N LEU A 197 -5.71 -9.53 -11.79
CA LEU A 197 -6.07 -8.30 -12.52
C LEU A 197 -6.02 -8.44 -14.05
N PRO A 198 -7.12 -8.40 -14.81
CA PRO A 198 -7.03 -8.57 -16.26
C PRO A 198 -6.05 -7.54 -16.84
N LEU A 199 -5.09 -7.98 -17.68
CA LEU A 199 -3.94 -7.17 -18.15
C LEU A 199 -4.29 -5.84 -18.82
N TYR A 200 -5.56 -5.63 -19.14
CA TYR A 200 -6.07 -4.35 -19.58
C TYR A 200 -7.44 -4.13 -18.96
N SER A 201 -7.72 -2.87 -18.63
CA SER A 201 -8.99 -2.27 -18.21
C SER A 201 -10.18 -2.50 -19.18
N SER A 202 -10.13 -3.53 -20.03
CA SER A 202 -11.05 -3.79 -21.14
C SER A 202 -12.06 -4.89 -20.87
N LEU A 203 -11.91 -5.72 -19.83
CA LEU A 203 -12.93 -6.73 -19.51
C LEU A 203 -14.05 -6.13 -18.69
N SER A 204 -15.25 -6.14 -19.28
CA SER A 204 -16.48 -5.82 -18.58
C SER A 204 -16.77 -6.84 -17.46
N GLN A 205 -17.51 -6.44 -16.43
CA GLN A 205 -18.01 -7.37 -15.40
C GLN A 205 -18.77 -8.55 -16.01
N LYS A 206 -19.45 -8.33 -17.13
CA LYS A 206 -20.13 -9.36 -17.90
C LYS A 206 -19.16 -10.42 -18.43
N GLU A 207 -17.98 -10.03 -18.87
CA GLU A 207 -16.93 -10.95 -19.33
C GLU A 207 -16.28 -11.69 -18.16
N ILE A 208 -15.99 -11.00 -17.06
CA ILE A 208 -15.50 -11.61 -15.81
C ILE A 208 -16.45 -12.73 -15.37
N ASN A 209 -17.76 -12.45 -15.32
CA ASN A 209 -18.79 -13.42 -14.95
C ASN A 209 -18.91 -14.56 -15.98
N LYS A 210 -18.90 -14.23 -17.28
CA LYS A 210 -19.00 -15.22 -18.38
C LYS A 210 -17.87 -16.25 -18.33
N TYR A 211 -16.65 -15.81 -18.02
CA TYR A 211 -15.47 -16.67 -18.00
C TYR A 211 -15.13 -17.21 -16.61
N GLY A 212 -15.92 -16.87 -15.59
CA GLY A 212 -15.70 -17.34 -14.22
C GLY A 212 -14.33 -16.94 -13.66
N ILE A 213 -13.87 -15.73 -13.95
CA ILE A 213 -12.61 -15.21 -13.41
C ILE A 213 -12.84 -14.93 -11.91
N PRO A 214 -12.17 -15.65 -10.98
CA PRO A 214 -12.28 -15.41 -9.56
C PRO A 214 -11.56 -14.11 -9.23
N GLU A 215 -12.02 -13.44 -8.20
CA GLU A 215 -11.44 -12.18 -7.79
C GLU A 215 -10.16 -12.37 -6.97
N VAL A 216 -10.06 -13.45 -6.21
CA VAL A 216 -8.90 -13.80 -5.39
C VAL A 216 -8.57 -15.27 -5.59
N GLY A 217 -7.29 -15.59 -5.55
CA GLY A 217 -6.82 -16.96 -5.44
C GLY A 217 -5.47 -17.03 -4.76
N PHE A 218 -4.92 -18.23 -4.71
CA PHE A 218 -3.60 -18.45 -4.12
C PHE A 218 -2.85 -19.62 -4.73
N PHE A 219 -1.54 -19.64 -4.47
CA PHE A 219 -0.64 -20.76 -4.75
C PHE A 219 -0.13 -21.35 -3.44
N ASP A 220 -0.16 -22.68 -3.30
CA ASP A 220 0.44 -23.41 -2.18
C ASP A 220 1.86 -23.89 -2.56
N PHE A 221 2.88 -23.45 -1.83
CA PHE A 221 4.26 -23.93 -1.94
C PHE A 221 4.45 -25.15 -1.03
N ASN A 222 4.14 -26.35 -1.54
CA ASN A 222 4.28 -27.61 -0.79
C ASN A 222 5.61 -28.34 -1.07
N GLY A 223 6.64 -27.62 -1.50
CA GLY A 223 7.95 -28.20 -1.84
C GLY A 223 8.02 -28.86 -3.22
N THR A 224 6.96 -28.78 -4.03
CA THR A 224 6.96 -29.17 -5.45
C THR A 224 7.16 -27.94 -6.34
N ASN A 225 7.87 -28.11 -7.46
CA ASN A 225 8.02 -27.03 -8.46
C ASN A 225 6.73 -26.78 -9.27
N ASP A 226 5.83 -27.76 -9.26
CA ASP A 226 4.49 -27.62 -9.81
C ASP A 226 3.57 -27.07 -8.71
N ILE A 227 3.20 -25.80 -8.85
CA ILE A 227 2.19 -25.13 -8.02
C ILE A 227 0.94 -24.91 -8.85
N THR A 228 -0.22 -25.25 -8.29
CA THR A 228 -1.52 -25.08 -8.95
C THR A 228 -2.24 -23.89 -8.32
N PHE A 229 -2.83 -23.06 -9.17
CA PHE A 229 -3.70 -21.97 -8.73
C PHE A 229 -4.98 -22.52 -8.10
N LYS A 230 -5.33 -22.01 -6.93
CA LYS A 230 -6.61 -22.31 -6.27
C LYS A 230 -7.43 -21.03 -6.20
N ALA A 231 -8.59 -21.05 -6.85
CA ALA A 231 -9.56 -19.96 -6.76
C ALA A 231 -10.18 -19.94 -5.36
N VAL A 232 -10.30 -18.76 -4.77
CA VAL A 232 -11.22 -18.54 -3.66
C VAL A 232 -12.61 -18.38 -4.30
N PRO A 233 -13.65 -19.12 -3.85
CA PRO A 233 -15.00 -19.01 -4.40
C PRO A 233 -15.71 -17.74 -3.90
N TYR A 234 -15.03 -16.61 -4.02
CA TYR A 234 -15.46 -15.29 -3.60
C TYR A 234 -15.66 -14.40 -4.82
N GLN A 235 -16.79 -13.69 -4.85
CA GLN A 235 -17.11 -12.69 -5.86
C GLN A 235 -17.59 -11.42 -5.18
N ARG A 236 -17.05 -10.29 -5.63
CA ARG A 236 -17.51 -8.96 -5.25
C ARG A 236 -18.93 -8.72 -5.73
N GLU A 237 -19.77 -8.26 -4.81
CA GLU A 237 -21.18 -7.94 -5.05
C GLU A 237 -21.40 -6.45 -5.38
N VAL A 238 -20.38 -5.76 -5.90
CA VAL A 238 -20.50 -4.33 -6.22
C VAL A 238 -20.86 -4.19 -7.71
N PRO A 239 -21.93 -3.46 -8.04
CA PRO A 239 -22.25 -3.17 -9.44
C PRO A 239 -21.15 -2.29 -10.05
N MET A 240 -20.33 -2.88 -10.91
CA MET A 240 -19.31 -2.16 -11.71
C MET A 240 -19.89 -1.67 -13.05
N GLU A 241 -21.12 -2.08 -13.39
CA GLU A 241 -21.74 -1.75 -14.68
C GLU A 241 -22.22 -0.30 -14.70
N GLY A 242 -21.68 0.49 -15.63
CA GLY A 242 -22.02 1.92 -15.79
C GLY A 242 -21.34 2.86 -14.79
N VAL A 243 -20.51 2.35 -13.87
CA VAL A 243 -19.78 3.15 -12.88
C VAL A 243 -18.29 3.16 -13.21
N LYS A 244 -17.71 4.36 -13.36
CA LYS A 244 -16.27 4.54 -13.63
C LYS A 244 -15.53 4.92 -12.34
N TYR A 245 -14.44 4.23 -12.05
CA TYR A 245 -13.52 4.51 -10.96
C TYR A 245 -12.12 4.81 -11.54
N ALA A 246 -11.28 5.54 -10.78
CA ALA A 246 -9.87 5.69 -11.11
C ALA A 246 -9.14 4.34 -10.95
N ASP A 247 -7.97 4.18 -11.59
CA ASP A 247 -7.27 2.89 -11.59
C ASP A 247 -6.92 2.41 -10.17
N GLU A 248 -6.42 3.31 -9.31
CA GLU A 248 -6.10 2.99 -7.92
C GLU A 248 -7.31 2.57 -7.05
N GLN A 249 -8.52 2.92 -7.49
CA GLN A 249 -9.76 2.62 -6.79
C GLN A 249 -10.24 1.20 -7.15
N LEU A 250 -9.73 0.62 -8.23
CA LEU A 250 -10.03 -0.74 -8.67
C LEU A 250 -9.17 -1.80 -7.95
N ASP A 251 -8.13 -1.36 -7.22
CA ASP A 251 -7.26 -2.21 -6.43
C ASP A 251 -8.00 -2.90 -5.26
N VAL A 252 -7.41 -4.01 -4.80
CA VAL A 252 -7.87 -4.81 -3.66
C VAL A 252 -6.68 -5.07 -2.75
N ASN A 253 -6.86 -4.94 -1.45
CA ASN A 253 -5.83 -5.22 -0.45
C ASN A 253 -6.21 -6.45 0.38
N LEU A 254 -5.21 -7.30 0.65
CA LEU A 254 -5.40 -8.56 1.37
C LEU A 254 -4.55 -8.56 2.65
N ASN A 255 -5.06 -9.28 3.67
CA ASN A 255 -4.28 -9.65 4.84
C ASN A 255 -4.77 -11.00 5.40
N PRO A 256 -3.90 -11.98 5.69
CA PRO A 256 -4.32 -13.31 6.10
C PRO A 256 -4.62 -13.30 7.60
N LYS A 257 -5.83 -13.71 7.99
CA LYS A 257 -6.12 -13.97 9.40
C LYS A 257 -5.55 -15.32 9.81
N SER A 258 -5.71 -16.32 8.94
CA SER A 258 -5.24 -17.69 9.10
C SER A 258 -5.26 -18.42 7.76
N LYS A 259 -4.93 -19.71 7.77
CA LYS A 259 -5.07 -20.60 6.60
C LYS A 259 -6.50 -20.73 6.08
N ASP A 260 -7.52 -20.38 6.86
CA ASP A 260 -8.91 -20.55 6.45
C ASP A 260 -9.60 -19.22 6.20
N PHE A 261 -9.00 -18.11 6.61
CA PHE A 261 -9.65 -16.80 6.61
C PHE A 261 -8.74 -15.69 6.09
N LEU A 262 -9.30 -14.87 5.20
CA LEU A 262 -8.61 -13.77 4.52
C LEU A 262 -9.41 -12.48 4.68
N PHE A 263 -8.77 -11.41 5.15
CA PHE A 263 -9.33 -10.07 5.06
C PHE A 263 -9.20 -9.55 3.63
N ILE A 264 -10.29 -9.02 3.09
CA ILE A 264 -10.36 -8.39 1.76
C ILE A 264 -10.87 -6.97 1.93
N SER A 265 -10.06 -6.00 1.51
CA SER A 265 -10.38 -4.57 1.50
C SER A 265 -10.25 -4.00 0.10
N HIS A 266 -11.36 -3.80 -0.60
CA HIS A 266 -11.37 -3.08 -1.88
C HIS A 266 -11.16 -1.59 -1.67
N CYS A 267 -10.35 -0.98 -2.53
CA CYS A 267 -10.06 0.45 -2.46
C CYS A 267 -11.31 1.33 -2.59
N ASN A 268 -12.31 0.88 -3.35
CA ASN A 268 -13.56 1.58 -3.62
C ASN A 268 -14.80 0.98 -2.95
N TYR A 269 -14.64 0.11 -1.95
CA TYR A 269 -15.78 -0.46 -1.22
C TYR A 269 -15.76 -0.03 0.25
N PRO A 270 -16.88 0.50 0.79
CA PRO A 270 -16.93 0.96 2.18
C PRO A 270 -16.62 -0.11 3.21
N LYS A 271 -17.06 -1.36 3.02
CA LYS A 271 -16.96 -2.37 4.07
C LYS A 271 -15.71 -3.24 3.95
N LEU A 272 -15.19 -3.70 5.10
CA LEU A 272 -14.15 -4.72 5.18
C LEU A 272 -14.80 -6.10 5.18
N ARG A 273 -14.24 -7.06 4.45
CA ARG A 273 -14.73 -8.45 4.41
C ARG A 273 -13.73 -9.39 5.07
N LEU A 274 -14.21 -10.35 5.85
CA LEU A 274 -13.46 -11.53 6.28
C LEU A 274 -14.06 -12.75 5.58
N VAL A 275 -13.30 -13.33 4.67
CA VAL A 275 -13.75 -14.39 3.76
C VAL A 275 -13.19 -15.73 4.19
N ASN A 276 -14.04 -16.75 4.25
CA ASN A 276 -13.61 -18.14 4.34
C ASN A 276 -13.05 -18.57 2.99
N ILE A 277 -11.76 -18.93 2.96
CA ILE A 277 -11.02 -19.24 1.74
C ILE A 277 -11.59 -20.47 1.01
N ASN A 278 -12.19 -21.41 1.75
CA ASN A 278 -12.66 -22.68 1.20
C ASN A 278 -14.12 -22.60 0.70
N THR A 279 -14.97 -21.84 1.39
CA THR A 279 -16.41 -21.76 1.06
C THR A 279 -16.79 -20.48 0.31
N GLY A 280 -16.01 -19.41 0.46
CA GLY A 280 -16.33 -18.09 -0.08
C GLY A 280 -17.31 -17.31 0.79
N ASP A 281 -17.88 -17.94 1.82
CA ASP A 281 -18.74 -17.28 2.80
C ASP A 281 -17.94 -16.17 3.49
N PHE A 282 -18.60 -15.04 3.73
CA PHE A 282 -17.96 -13.90 4.35
C PHE A 282 -18.84 -13.22 5.38
N ILE A 283 -18.18 -12.58 6.34
CA ILE A 283 -18.79 -11.55 7.17
C ILE A 283 -18.26 -10.19 6.72
N GLU A 284 -19.08 -9.16 6.88
CA GLU A 284 -18.73 -7.78 6.54
C GLU A 284 -18.72 -6.92 7.79
N SER A 285 -17.89 -5.88 7.78
CA SER A 285 -17.98 -4.84 8.78
C SER A 285 -19.36 -4.19 8.76
N ASN A 286 -19.91 -3.98 9.96
CA ASN A 286 -21.20 -3.32 10.14
C ASN A 286 -21.16 -1.84 9.72
N GLU A 287 -19.97 -1.26 9.75
CA GLU A 287 -19.68 0.14 9.50
C GLU A 287 -18.37 0.26 8.70
N ALA A 288 -18.30 1.25 7.82
CA ALA A 288 -17.11 1.54 7.00
C ALA A 288 -16.13 2.46 7.74
N ALA A 289 -16.63 3.61 8.19
CA ALA A 289 -15.96 4.59 9.02
C ALA A 289 -17.00 5.60 9.52
N ARG A 290 -16.72 6.32 10.61
CA ARG A 290 -17.56 7.46 11.04
C ARG A 290 -16.95 8.82 10.72
N LEU A 291 -15.62 8.85 10.51
CA LEU A 291 -14.86 10.10 10.38
C LEU A 291 -14.45 10.43 8.95
N ILE A 292 -14.63 9.49 8.01
CA ILE A 292 -14.31 9.70 6.59
C ILE A 292 -15.52 9.35 5.74
N PRO A 293 -15.71 10.01 4.59
CA PRO A 293 -16.79 9.69 3.68
C PRO A 293 -16.53 8.35 2.97
N ASP A 294 -17.59 7.77 2.41
CA ASP A 294 -17.48 6.58 1.56
C ASP A 294 -16.74 6.90 0.24
N PRO A 295 -16.12 5.89 -0.39
CA PRO A 295 -15.55 6.04 -1.73
C PRO A 295 -16.62 6.46 -2.74
N ILE A 296 -16.28 7.39 -3.63
CA ILE A 296 -17.16 7.87 -4.70
C ILE A 296 -16.55 7.57 -6.09
N PRO A 297 -17.38 7.29 -7.10
CA PRO A 297 -16.92 7.11 -8.47
C PRO A 297 -16.51 8.45 -9.11
N LEU A 298 -15.90 8.37 -10.29
CA LEU A 298 -15.57 9.53 -11.12
C LEU A 298 -16.83 10.23 -11.61
N LYS A 299 -16.82 11.56 -11.64
CA LYS A 299 -17.92 12.38 -12.15
C LYS A 299 -17.66 12.76 -13.62
N GLY A 300 -18.65 12.54 -14.49
CA GLY A 300 -18.64 12.97 -15.89
C GLY A 300 -18.11 11.93 -16.89
N ASP A 301 -18.20 12.25 -18.18
CA ASP A 301 -17.64 11.44 -19.26
C ASP A 301 -16.13 11.59 -19.32
N VAL A 302 -15.42 10.83 -18.48
CA VAL A 302 -13.97 10.74 -18.56
C VAL A 302 -13.62 9.74 -19.65
N GLY A 303 -12.93 10.21 -20.71
CA GLY A 303 -12.57 9.39 -21.88
C GLY A 303 -11.67 8.21 -21.53
N ASN A 304 -10.61 8.47 -20.76
CA ASN A 304 -9.75 7.46 -20.12
C ASN A 304 -9.93 7.52 -18.61
N SER A 305 -9.84 6.36 -17.92
CA SER A 305 -9.81 6.34 -16.46
C SER A 305 -8.51 7.02 -15.97
N PRO A 306 -8.58 8.09 -15.16
CA PRO A 306 -7.40 8.67 -14.54
C PRO A 306 -6.81 7.69 -13.52
N SER A 307 -5.51 7.83 -13.26
CA SER A 307 -4.81 7.02 -12.26
C SER A 307 -5.25 7.32 -10.82
N TYR A 308 -5.78 8.52 -10.54
CA TYR A 308 -6.17 8.99 -9.20
C TYR A 308 -7.55 9.66 -9.15
N ASN A 309 -8.31 9.49 -8.05
CA ASN A 309 -9.57 10.22 -7.79
C ASN A 309 -9.49 11.04 -6.50
N GLN A 310 -9.15 12.32 -6.66
CA GLN A 310 -8.97 13.27 -5.55
C GLN A 310 -10.21 13.50 -4.69
N HIS A 311 -11.40 13.19 -5.17
CA HIS A 311 -12.65 13.46 -4.44
C HIS A 311 -13.13 12.26 -3.63
N SER A 312 -12.41 11.14 -3.69
CA SER A 312 -12.83 9.88 -3.08
C SER A 312 -11.91 9.48 -1.93
N THR A 313 -12.51 8.89 -0.90
CA THR A 313 -11.80 8.01 0.03
C THR A 313 -11.25 6.80 -0.73
N ILE A 314 -10.07 6.33 -0.34
CA ILE A 314 -9.43 5.15 -0.95
C ILE A 314 -8.82 4.28 0.14
N PHE A 315 -9.35 3.08 0.32
CA PHE A 315 -8.85 2.13 1.33
C PHE A 315 -7.57 1.43 0.85
N LYS A 316 -6.40 1.88 1.32
CA LYS A 316 -5.09 1.50 0.78
C LYS A 316 -4.45 0.29 1.42
N ASP A 317 -4.74 -0.01 2.69
CA ASP A 317 -4.07 -1.10 3.40
C ASP A 317 -4.95 -1.75 4.46
N VAL A 318 -4.58 -2.97 4.81
CA VAL A 318 -5.14 -3.73 5.91
C VAL A 318 -4.03 -4.51 6.63
N LEU A 319 -4.00 -4.39 7.96
CA LEU A 319 -3.02 -5.01 8.85
C LEU A 319 -3.73 -5.77 9.96
N TYR A 320 -3.34 -7.02 10.22
CA TYR A 320 -3.93 -7.85 11.28
C TYR A 320 -2.96 -8.06 12.45
N ASP A 321 -3.42 -7.74 13.66
CA ASP A 321 -2.77 -8.11 14.91
C ASP A 321 -3.40 -9.41 15.43
N SER A 322 -2.68 -10.52 15.24
CA SER A 322 -3.15 -11.85 15.63
C SER A 322 -3.16 -12.10 17.14
N ARG A 323 -2.50 -11.26 17.94
CA ARG A 323 -2.46 -11.41 19.41
C ARG A 323 -3.68 -10.76 20.04
N LYS A 324 -4.11 -9.61 19.50
CA LYS A 324 -5.30 -8.88 19.95
C LYS A 324 -6.55 -9.30 19.19
N SER A 325 -6.40 -10.09 18.12
CA SER A 325 -7.45 -10.42 17.16
C SER A 325 -8.13 -9.17 16.59
N MET A 326 -7.33 -8.15 16.28
CA MET A 326 -7.79 -6.87 15.77
C MET A 326 -7.25 -6.64 14.37
N VAL A 327 -8.07 -6.06 13.50
CA VAL A 327 -7.66 -5.66 12.15
C VAL A 327 -7.72 -4.15 12.03
N PHE A 328 -6.66 -3.57 11.47
CA PHE A 328 -6.52 -2.15 11.22
C PHE A 328 -6.62 -1.91 9.72
N ARG A 329 -7.58 -1.07 9.30
CA ARG A 329 -7.79 -0.69 7.91
C ARG A 329 -7.41 0.75 7.71
N PHE A 330 -6.69 1.03 6.63
CA PHE A 330 -6.15 2.36 6.33
C PHE A 330 -6.80 2.94 5.09
N ALA A 331 -7.06 4.25 5.10
CA ALA A 331 -7.66 4.93 3.97
C ALA A 331 -7.06 6.32 3.76
N LYS A 332 -6.81 6.68 2.49
CA LYS A 332 -6.54 8.07 2.11
C LYS A 332 -7.84 8.85 2.13
N LEU A 333 -7.82 10.02 2.76
CA LEU A 333 -8.95 10.95 2.74
C LEU A 333 -9.05 11.68 1.38
N PRO A 334 -10.27 12.08 0.97
CA PRO A 334 -10.44 12.93 -0.20
C PRO A 334 -9.84 14.32 0.02
N VAL A 335 -9.41 14.92 -1.08
CA VAL A 335 -8.92 16.30 -1.17
C VAL A 335 -10.05 17.18 -1.69
N GLU A 336 -10.45 18.21 -0.93
CA GLU A 336 -11.44 19.17 -1.42
C GLU A 336 -10.88 19.96 -2.61
N SER A 337 -11.61 19.89 -3.70
CA SER A 337 -11.10 20.05 -5.07
C SER A 337 -11.34 21.40 -5.72
N GLU A 338 -11.73 22.43 -4.98
CA GLU A 338 -11.56 23.77 -5.52
C GLU A 338 -10.11 24.21 -5.33
N LEU A 339 -9.16 23.45 -5.91
CA LEU A 339 -7.77 23.86 -6.04
C LEU A 339 -7.76 25.14 -6.89
N LYS A 340 -7.81 26.29 -6.23
CA LYS A 340 -7.64 27.56 -6.92
C LYS A 340 -6.19 27.60 -7.42
N PRO A 341 -5.95 28.13 -8.61
CA PRO A 341 -4.60 28.32 -9.09
C PRO A 341 -3.76 29.10 -8.03
N GLY A 342 -2.71 28.45 -7.47
CA GLY A 342 -1.91 28.96 -6.34
C GLY A 342 -2.22 28.39 -4.94
N ASP A 343 -3.14 27.44 -4.84
CA ASP A 343 -3.60 26.85 -3.58
C ASP A 343 -2.84 25.55 -3.27
N LEU A 344 -1.56 25.70 -2.97
CA LEU A 344 -0.70 24.59 -2.51
C LEU A 344 -1.09 24.12 -1.10
N SER A 345 -1.97 24.88 -0.46
CA SER A 345 -2.59 24.61 0.83
C SER A 345 -3.73 23.56 0.70
N LYS A 346 -3.71 22.74 -0.35
CA LYS A 346 -4.72 21.69 -0.58
C LYS A 346 -4.09 20.34 -0.90
N PHE A 347 -2.79 20.17 -0.69
CA PHE A 347 -2.18 18.83 -0.63
C PHE A 347 -2.59 18.10 0.66
N ARG A 348 -3.88 17.74 0.78
CA ARG A 348 -4.41 16.85 1.82
C ARG A 348 -4.03 15.37 1.60
N MET A 349 -3.18 15.08 0.62
CA MET A 349 -2.91 13.75 0.06
C MET A 349 -2.35 12.70 1.03
N ASN A 350 -1.96 13.05 2.26
CA ASN A 350 -1.32 12.12 3.19
C ASN A 350 -2.00 11.98 4.55
N TYR A 351 -3.18 12.56 4.77
CA TYR A 351 -3.93 12.14 5.95
C TYR A 351 -4.46 10.75 5.67
N THR A 352 -3.86 9.79 6.36
CA THR A 352 -4.30 8.41 6.34
C THR A 352 -5.20 8.23 7.56
N TRP A 353 -6.46 7.93 7.33
CA TRP A 353 -7.34 7.43 8.36
C TRP A 353 -6.98 5.99 8.68
N VAL A 354 -7.11 5.61 9.95
CA VAL A 354 -7.07 4.22 10.40
C VAL A 354 -8.35 3.89 11.16
N GLY A 355 -8.94 2.75 10.87
CA GLY A 355 -10.03 2.14 11.65
C GLY A 355 -9.60 0.81 12.24
N ALA A 356 -9.90 0.58 13.51
CA ALA A 356 -9.69 -0.68 14.19
C ALA A 356 -11.00 -1.45 14.31
N TYR A 357 -10.97 -2.72 13.91
CA TYR A 357 -12.11 -3.62 13.95
C TYR A 357 -11.78 -4.84 14.81
N ASP A 358 -12.76 -5.32 15.55
CA ASP A 358 -12.65 -6.53 16.36
C ASP A 358 -12.92 -7.81 15.56
N GLU A 359 -12.97 -8.95 16.25
CA GLU A 359 -13.23 -10.26 15.65
C GLU A 359 -14.57 -10.37 14.91
N SER A 360 -15.56 -9.55 15.28
CA SER A 360 -16.89 -9.51 14.66
C SER A 360 -16.95 -8.52 13.50
N LEU A 361 -15.82 -7.86 13.17
CA LEU A 361 -15.73 -6.74 12.24
C LEU A 361 -16.55 -5.50 12.67
N ASP A 362 -16.77 -5.32 13.97
CA ASP A 362 -17.35 -4.07 14.47
C ASP A 362 -16.25 -2.99 14.54
N LEU A 363 -16.54 -1.77 14.06
CA LEU A 363 -15.62 -0.64 14.20
C LEU A 363 -15.54 -0.17 15.66
N ILE A 364 -14.42 -0.44 16.32
CA ILE A 364 -14.20 -0.21 17.76
C ILE A 364 -13.28 0.99 18.07
N GLY A 365 -12.63 1.57 17.06
CA GLY A 365 -11.83 2.78 17.21
C GLY A 365 -11.34 3.32 15.87
N GLN A 366 -10.96 4.58 15.82
CA GLN A 366 -10.50 5.23 14.60
C GLN A 366 -9.65 6.47 14.90
N SER A 367 -8.71 6.81 14.02
CA SER A 367 -7.85 7.98 14.17
C SER A 367 -7.31 8.43 12.82
N ILE A 368 -6.57 9.53 12.81
CA ILE A 368 -5.57 9.81 11.79
C ILE A 368 -4.25 9.14 12.20
N VAL A 369 -3.57 8.56 11.22
CA VAL A 369 -2.23 7.99 11.36
C VAL A 369 -1.25 9.14 11.67
N PRO A 370 -0.43 9.03 12.72
CA PRO A 370 0.53 10.08 13.04
C PRO A 370 1.66 10.14 12.00
N ASP A 371 2.18 11.33 11.75
CA ASP A 371 3.21 11.59 10.72
C ASP A 371 4.50 10.75 10.86
N TRP A 372 4.78 10.22 12.06
CA TRP A 372 5.96 9.39 12.31
C TRP A 372 5.76 7.92 11.96
N PHE A 373 4.51 7.47 11.76
CA PHE A 373 4.20 6.09 11.41
C PHE A 373 4.17 5.94 9.89
N GLU A 374 5.20 5.32 9.34
CA GLU A 374 5.30 5.08 7.91
C GLU A 374 4.39 3.90 7.53
N THR A 375 3.45 4.13 6.60
CA THR A 375 2.61 3.08 6.00
C THR A 375 3.26 2.45 4.77
N HIS A 376 4.41 2.98 4.33
CA HIS A 376 5.16 2.51 3.17
C HIS A 376 6.68 2.45 3.46
N PRO A 377 7.39 1.35 3.15
CA PRO A 377 6.86 0.05 2.71
C PRO A 377 5.82 -0.50 3.69
N LYS A 378 4.90 -1.35 3.20
CA LYS A 378 3.81 -1.90 4.02
C LYS A 378 4.41 -2.55 5.28
N PRO A 379 4.04 -2.09 6.49
CA PRO A 379 4.53 -2.69 7.72
C PRO A 379 4.10 -4.15 7.83
N CYS A 380 4.98 -5.01 8.34
CA CYS A 380 4.65 -6.41 8.60
C CYS A 380 4.41 -6.63 10.10
N TYR A 381 3.54 -7.58 10.45
CA TYR A 381 3.31 -7.96 11.84
C TYR A 381 4.26 -9.07 12.26
N PHE A 382 5.10 -8.82 13.26
CA PHE A 382 6.11 -9.76 13.73
C PHE A 382 6.22 -9.72 15.26
N LYS A 383 6.09 -10.90 15.90
CA LYS A 383 6.22 -11.09 17.35
C LYS A 383 5.46 -10.07 18.22
N GLY A 384 4.22 -9.74 17.85
CA GLY A 384 3.37 -8.87 18.65
C GLY A 384 3.46 -7.38 18.31
N GLN A 385 4.17 -7.02 17.24
CA GLN A 385 4.47 -5.63 16.87
C GLN A 385 4.39 -5.45 15.36
N PHE A 386 4.04 -4.26 14.91
CA PHE A 386 4.20 -3.85 13.52
C PHE A 386 5.62 -3.32 13.30
N VAL A 387 6.30 -3.89 12.31
CA VAL A 387 7.67 -3.56 11.94
C VAL A 387 7.65 -2.69 10.69
N GLY A 388 8.12 -1.46 10.82
CA GLY A 388 8.24 -0.47 9.76
C GLY A 388 9.68 0.00 9.56
N LEU A 389 9.91 0.84 8.55
CA LEU A 389 11.22 1.42 8.25
C LEU A 389 11.14 2.93 8.09
N THR A 390 12.18 3.61 8.54
CA THR A 390 12.39 5.04 8.26
C THR A 390 13.78 5.26 7.68
N GLN A 391 13.87 6.04 6.59
CA GLN A 391 15.15 6.45 6.02
C GLN A 391 15.90 7.39 6.98
N GLY A 392 17.22 7.21 7.12
CA GLY A 392 18.10 8.17 7.78
C GLY A 392 18.37 9.41 6.92
N GLU A 393 19.21 10.32 7.42
CA GLU A 393 19.64 11.48 6.62
C GLU A 393 20.51 11.08 5.43
N ASP A 394 21.27 10.00 5.60
CA ASP A 394 22.12 9.36 4.61
C ASP A 394 21.40 8.15 4.01
N LEU A 395 21.41 8.02 2.68
CA LEU A 395 20.80 6.89 1.95
C LEU A 395 21.46 5.55 2.29
N ARG A 396 22.62 5.54 2.94
CA ARG A 396 23.28 4.33 3.44
C ARG A 396 22.73 3.88 4.79
N LYS A 397 21.71 4.56 5.31
CA LYS A 397 21.29 4.41 6.69
C LYS A 397 19.79 4.44 6.83
N PHE A 398 19.26 3.55 7.65
CA PHE A 398 17.84 3.50 7.98
C PHE A 398 17.64 3.01 9.43
N ARG A 399 16.41 3.13 9.93
CA ARG A 399 16.02 2.60 11.24
C ARG A 399 14.81 1.69 11.10
N VAL A 400 14.75 0.69 11.95
CA VAL A 400 13.59 -0.20 12.09
C VAL A 400 12.72 0.34 13.22
N GLN A 401 11.44 0.57 12.94
CA GLN A 401 10.45 1.00 13.92
C GLN A 401 9.60 -0.18 14.35
N TYR A 402 9.34 -0.28 15.65
CA TYR A 402 8.46 -1.28 16.24
C TYR A 402 7.29 -0.57 16.90
N THR A 403 6.10 -0.79 16.36
CA THR A 403 4.90 -0.06 16.76
C THR A 403 3.84 -1.03 17.28
N SER A 404 3.20 -0.66 18.38
CA SER A 404 1.96 -1.28 18.84
C SER A 404 0.79 -0.37 18.46
N LEU A 405 -0.29 -0.96 17.96
CA LEU A 405 -1.55 -0.26 17.74
C LEU A 405 -2.57 -0.80 18.75
N ASP A 406 -3.32 0.09 19.39
CA ASP A 406 -4.39 -0.26 20.31
C ASP A 406 -5.58 0.68 20.18
N THR A 407 -6.64 0.46 20.95
CA THR A 407 -7.78 1.36 21.04
C THR A 407 -7.91 1.93 22.44
N HIS A 408 -8.15 3.24 22.49
CA HIS A 408 -8.37 3.96 23.74
C HIS A 408 -9.71 4.67 23.69
N ARG A 409 -10.53 4.48 24.73
CA ARG A 409 -11.84 5.14 24.84
C ARG A 409 -11.64 6.61 25.18
N LEU A 410 -12.26 7.48 24.39
CA LEU A 410 -12.25 8.93 24.56
C LEU A 410 -13.48 9.42 25.33
N LYS A 411 -13.34 10.55 26.02
CA LYS A 411 -14.48 11.36 26.45
C LYS A 411 -15.16 11.96 25.22
N ALA A 412 -16.46 12.27 25.33
CA ALA A 412 -17.22 12.86 24.23
C ALA A 412 -16.54 14.13 23.66
N SER A 413 -16.11 15.06 24.52
CA SER A 413 -15.41 16.29 24.09
C SER A 413 -14.10 16.04 23.35
N GLU A 414 -13.38 14.98 23.68
CA GLU A 414 -12.12 14.59 23.02
C GLU A 414 -12.41 13.97 21.65
N TYR A 415 -13.46 13.16 21.57
CA TYR A 415 -13.94 12.60 20.31
C TYR A 415 -14.47 13.70 19.38
N ASP A 416 -15.26 14.64 19.89
CA ASP A 416 -15.73 15.80 19.13
C ASP A 416 -14.56 16.65 18.63
N SER A 417 -13.49 16.77 19.42
CA SER A 417 -12.25 17.45 19.00
C SER A 417 -11.54 16.71 17.86
N LEU A 418 -11.50 15.37 17.90
CA LEU A 418 -10.97 14.55 16.82
C LEU A 418 -11.81 14.69 15.54
N VAL A 419 -13.14 14.63 15.66
CA VAL A 419 -14.09 14.85 14.55
C VAL A 419 -13.86 16.23 13.92
N ASN A 420 -13.79 17.28 14.76
CA ASN A 420 -13.55 18.63 14.30
C ASN A 420 -12.18 18.79 13.64
N TYR A 421 -11.13 18.15 14.19
CA TYR A 421 -9.81 18.15 13.58
C TYR A 421 -9.87 17.55 12.18
N ILE A 422 -10.47 16.36 12.01
CA ILE A 422 -10.57 15.66 10.72
C ILE A 422 -11.39 16.46 9.69
N ASN A 423 -12.51 17.03 10.12
CA ASN A 423 -13.37 17.82 9.23
C ASN A 423 -12.74 19.16 8.82
N ASN A 424 -11.83 19.69 9.64
CA ASN A 424 -11.18 20.99 9.41
C ASN A 424 -9.67 20.85 9.25
N ILE A 425 -9.19 19.72 8.72
CA ILE A 425 -7.76 19.53 8.46
C ILE A 425 -7.29 20.66 7.54
N GLU A 426 -6.47 21.54 8.11
CA GLU A 426 -5.77 22.57 7.37
C GLU A 426 -4.49 21.97 6.77
N PRO A 427 -4.11 22.39 5.56
CA PRO A 427 -2.79 22.10 5.00
C PRO A 427 -1.65 22.56 5.92
N ASP A 428 -0.62 21.72 6.06
CA ASP A 428 0.62 22.09 6.75
C ASP A 428 1.40 23.22 6.06
N VAL A 429 1.13 23.48 4.78
CA VAL A 429 1.93 24.38 3.94
C VAL A 429 1.01 25.45 3.37
N THR A 430 1.29 26.70 3.70
CA THR A 430 0.48 27.82 3.23
C THR A 430 1.00 28.34 1.88
N ALA A 431 0.15 29.05 1.13
CA ALA A 431 0.59 29.77 -0.06
C ALA A 431 1.72 30.78 0.25
N ARG A 432 1.80 31.28 1.47
CA ARG A 432 2.86 32.22 1.92
C ARG A 432 4.21 31.52 2.05
N ASP A 433 4.23 30.30 2.56
CA ASP A 433 5.47 29.55 2.77
C ASP A 433 6.13 29.23 1.42
N ILE A 434 5.35 28.72 0.46
CA ILE A 434 5.86 28.45 -0.89
C ILE A 434 6.21 29.73 -1.66
N SER A 435 5.45 30.80 -1.45
CA SER A 435 5.83 32.11 -2.01
C SER A 435 7.15 32.63 -1.42
N SER A 436 7.49 32.27 -0.19
CA SER A 436 8.74 32.67 0.46
C SER A 436 9.91 31.85 -0.08
N LEU A 437 9.71 30.54 -0.30
CA LEU A 437 10.68 29.66 -0.95
C LEU A 437 11.05 30.13 -2.36
N TYR A 438 10.07 30.30 -3.25
CA TYR A 438 10.38 30.70 -4.63
C TYR A 438 10.94 32.12 -4.73
N LYS A 439 10.72 32.97 -3.72
CA LYS A 439 11.45 34.23 -3.58
C LYS A 439 12.90 34.04 -3.14
N SER A 440 13.20 33.09 -2.26
CA SER A 440 14.57 32.80 -1.82
C SER A 440 15.45 32.34 -2.99
N TYR A 441 14.86 31.63 -3.96
CA TYR A 441 15.52 31.24 -5.21
C TYR A 441 15.69 32.36 -6.25
N GLN A 442 15.19 33.57 -5.97
CA GLN A 442 15.36 34.75 -6.85
C GLN A 442 14.88 34.53 -8.29
N LEU A 443 13.82 33.74 -8.46
CA LEU A 443 13.25 33.40 -9.78
C LEU A 443 12.64 34.63 -10.46
N PRO A 444 12.81 34.80 -11.79
CA PRO A 444 12.12 35.84 -12.54
C PRO A 444 10.60 35.76 -12.44
N LYS A 445 9.92 36.86 -12.77
CA LYS A 445 8.46 36.85 -12.84
C LYS A 445 7.99 36.05 -14.05
N ASN A 446 6.82 35.43 -13.92
CA ASN A 446 6.15 34.62 -14.94
C ASN A 446 6.97 33.41 -15.41
N SER A 447 7.74 32.83 -14.49
CA SER A 447 8.49 31.59 -14.72
C SER A 447 7.59 30.38 -14.57
N ILE A 448 7.84 29.36 -15.38
CA ILE A 448 7.26 28.02 -15.20
C ILE A 448 8.28 27.18 -14.44
N LEU A 449 7.86 26.52 -13.38
CA LEU A 449 8.73 25.74 -12.51
C LEU A 449 8.37 24.26 -12.66
N ILE A 450 9.34 23.42 -12.96
CA ILE A 450 9.27 21.98 -12.78
C ILE A 450 9.96 21.68 -11.45
N THR A 451 9.22 21.15 -10.49
CA THR A 451 9.70 20.94 -9.13
C THR A 451 9.77 19.44 -8.85
N ILE A 452 10.92 18.95 -8.38
CA ILE A 452 11.17 17.54 -8.07
C ILE A 452 11.61 17.42 -6.61
N SER A 453 10.79 16.75 -5.80
CA SER A 453 11.09 16.44 -4.38
C SER A 453 11.88 15.14 -4.23
N ASN A 454 12.46 14.87 -3.06
CA ASN A 454 13.13 13.59 -2.73
C ASN A 454 12.20 12.37 -2.70
N ARG A 455 10.90 12.58 -2.50
CA ARG A 455 9.89 11.51 -2.48
C ARG A 455 9.26 11.28 -3.86
N SER A 456 9.72 12.00 -4.88
CA SER A 456 9.24 11.80 -6.24
C SER A 456 9.52 10.37 -6.73
N CYS A 457 8.53 9.74 -7.39
CA CYS A 457 8.71 8.41 -7.98
C CYS A 457 10.01 8.34 -8.82
N PRO A 458 10.89 7.33 -8.66
CA PRO A 458 12.20 7.32 -9.33
C PRO A 458 12.11 7.38 -10.84
N TYR A 459 11.13 6.67 -11.41
CA TYR A 459 10.87 6.71 -12.85
C TYR A 459 10.55 8.13 -13.31
N CYS A 460 9.75 8.84 -12.52
CA CYS A 460 9.28 10.19 -12.78
C CYS A 460 10.42 11.20 -12.64
N VAL A 461 11.28 11.03 -11.64
CA VAL A 461 12.51 11.81 -11.42
C VAL A 461 13.45 11.63 -12.61
N ASP A 462 13.76 10.38 -12.96
CA ASP A 462 14.69 10.03 -14.04
C ASP A 462 14.18 10.56 -15.38
N TYR A 463 12.89 10.33 -15.68
CA TYR A 463 12.28 10.84 -16.91
C TYR A 463 12.30 12.37 -16.97
N SER A 464 11.78 13.05 -15.94
CA SER A 464 11.68 14.53 -15.94
C SER A 464 13.06 15.19 -16.01
N THR A 465 14.04 14.62 -15.31
CA THR A 465 15.44 15.06 -15.33
C THR A 465 16.06 14.92 -16.72
N LYS A 466 15.97 13.71 -17.31
CA LYS A 466 16.50 13.44 -18.66
C LYS A 466 15.81 14.29 -19.70
N TYR A 467 14.49 14.45 -19.58
CA TYR A 467 13.68 15.28 -20.45
C TYR A 467 14.17 16.74 -20.40
N PHE A 468 14.27 17.32 -19.20
CA PHE A 468 14.74 18.70 -19.03
C PHE A 468 16.14 18.90 -19.63
N LEU A 469 17.08 17.99 -19.36
CA LEU A 469 18.44 18.05 -19.89
C LEU A 469 18.49 17.93 -21.42
N ALA A 470 17.71 17.01 -21.99
CA ALA A 470 17.62 16.84 -23.45
C ALA A 470 17.05 18.08 -24.15
N HIS A 471 16.22 18.85 -23.46
CA HIS A 471 15.55 20.05 -23.98
C HIS A 471 16.08 21.35 -23.36
N LEU A 472 17.27 21.34 -22.73
CA LEU A 472 17.77 22.43 -21.89
C LEU A 472 17.70 23.82 -22.56
N LYS A 473 18.18 23.94 -23.81
CA LYS A 473 18.14 25.23 -24.52
C LYS A 473 16.73 25.76 -24.74
N ARG A 474 15.77 24.87 -25.00
CA ARG A 474 14.35 25.25 -25.16
C ARG A 474 13.79 25.69 -23.81
N MET A 475 14.06 24.94 -22.75
CA MET A 475 13.63 25.29 -21.39
C MET A 475 14.15 26.66 -20.96
N GLU A 476 15.41 26.98 -21.29
CA GLU A 476 16.01 28.29 -21.04
C GLU A 476 15.29 29.41 -21.82
N GLN A 477 15.02 29.20 -23.11
CA GLN A 477 14.31 30.16 -23.95
C GLN A 477 12.88 30.42 -23.49
N ASP A 478 12.21 29.37 -23.01
CA ASP A 478 10.81 29.41 -22.60
C ASP A 478 10.64 29.90 -21.14
N GLY A 479 11.73 30.25 -20.45
CA GLY A 479 11.67 30.71 -19.06
C GLY A 479 11.25 29.62 -18.06
N ILE A 480 11.54 28.35 -18.40
CA ILE A 480 11.21 27.18 -17.59
C ILE A 480 12.41 26.84 -16.69
N TYR A 481 12.16 26.65 -15.41
CA TYR A 481 13.17 26.32 -14.39
C TYR A 481 12.92 24.92 -13.84
N LEU A 482 13.99 24.15 -13.67
CA LEU A 482 13.98 22.90 -12.91
C LEU A 482 14.49 23.19 -11.50
N ILE A 483 13.67 22.89 -10.51
CA ILE A 483 14.00 23.00 -9.09
C ILE A 483 13.95 21.60 -8.50
N THR A 484 15.07 21.10 -8.00
CA THR A 484 15.16 19.74 -7.44
C THR A 484 15.83 19.78 -6.08
N SER A 485 15.47 18.87 -5.19
CA SER A 485 16.20 18.75 -3.92
C SER A 485 17.59 18.15 -4.13
N GLU A 486 18.51 18.40 -3.19
CA GLU A 486 19.84 17.82 -3.23
C GLU A 486 19.81 16.28 -3.33
N ARG A 487 18.84 15.63 -2.70
CA ARG A 487 18.68 14.17 -2.73
C ARG A 487 18.17 13.64 -4.08
N SER A 488 17.36 14.41 -4.78
CA SER A 488 16.81 14.04 -6.10
C SER A 488 17.69 14.47 -7.28
N ALA A 489 18.71 15.30 -7.05
CA ALA A 489 19.61 15.73 -8.11
C ALA A 489 20.47 14.55 -8.60
N SER A 490 20.46 14.28 -9.91
CA SER A 490 21.38 13.31 -10.52
C SER A 490 22.79 13.91 -10.71
N ALA A 491 23.79 13.08 -11.02
CA ALA A 491 25.13 13.57 -11.32
C ALA A 491 25.15 14.45 -12.59
N GLU A 492 24.33 14.11 -13.58
CA GLU A 492 24.17 14.86 -14.83
C GLU A 492 23.57 16.25 -14.59
N LEU A 493 22.57 16.36 -13.70
CA LEU A 493 22.01 17.67 -13.31
C LEU A 493 23.07 18.55 -12.64
N ARG A 494 23.86 18.00 -11.73
CA ARG A 494 24.95 18.75 -11.07
C ARG A 494 26.01 19.22 -12.06
N ALA A 495 26.24 18.46 -13.13
CA ALA A 495 27.20 18.80 -14.17
C ALA A 495 26.67 19.82 -15.19
N ALA A 496 25.34 19.91 -15.35
CA ALA A 496 24.68 20.84 -16.26
C ALA A 496 24.79 22.28 -15.72
N LYS A 497 25.81 23.01 -16.17
CA LYS A 497 26.05 24.42 -15.79
C LYS A 497 25.00 25.36 -16.39
N SER A 498 23.76 25.33 -15.89
CA SER A 498 22.66 26.21 -16.29
C SER A 498 22.06 26.93 -15.10
N SER A 499 21.72 28.21 -15.27
CA SER A 499 20.98 29.00 -14.26
C SER A 499 19.50 28.64 -14.16
N HIS A 500 18.99 27.81 -15.08
CA HIS A 500 17.63 27.28 -15.06
C HIS A 500 17.52 25.97 -14.27
N ILE A 501 18.63 25.47 -13.73
CA ILE A 501 18.67 24.30 -12.84
C ILE A 501 19.04 24.80 -11.45
N ILE A 502 18.12 24.66 -10.51
CA ILE A 502 18.28 25.03 -9.11
C ILE A 502 18.26 23.74 -8.30
N ILE A 503 19.39 23.45 -7.65
CA ILE A 503 19.51 22.34 -6.71
C ILE A 503 19.40 22.93 -5.31
N ASP A 504 18.31 22.60 -4.62
CA ASP A 504 18.02 23.06 -3.28
C ASP A 504 18.86 22.30 -2.25
N LYS A 505 19.95 22.94 -1.83
CA LYS A 505 20.96 22.36 -0.92
C LYS A 505 20.54 22.39 0.54
N GLU A 506 19.68 23.34 0.89
CA GLU A 506 19.21 23.56 2.26
C GLU A 506 18.00 22.68 2.59
N ASN A 507 17.52 21.90 1.61
CA ASN A 507 16.39 20.97 1.73
C ASN A 507 15.07 21.69 2.08
N GLU A 508 15.00 23.01 1.94
CA GLU A 508 13.80 23.83 2.15
C GLU A 508 12.66 23.39 1.23
N LEU A 509 12.97 22.94 0.02
CA LEU A 509 12.01 22.40 -0.93
C LEU A 509 11.35 21.14 -0.40
N ASP A 510 12.13 20.21 0.11
CA ASP A 510 11.61 18.96 0.66
C ASP A 510 10.92 19.18 2.01
N ASP A 511 11.41 20.14 2.81
CA ASP A 511 10.82 20.54 4.08
C ASP A 511 9.49 21.27 3.89
N LEU A 512 9.32 22.01 2.79
CA LEU A 512 8.07 22.70 2.45
C LEU A 512 7.11 21.86 1.64
N LEU A 513 7.60 20.97 0.78
CA LEU A 513 6.76 20.00 0.09
C LEU A 513 6.50 18.73 0.92
N LYS A 514 7.00 18.74 2.18
CA LYS A 514 6.87 17.74 3.25
C LYS A 514 6.27 16.44 2.76
N GLN A 515 7.05 15.48 2.28
CA GLN A 515 6.58 14.10 1.98
C GLN A 515 5.28 13.95 1.15
N ARG A 516 4.69 15.02 0.59
CA ARG A 516 3.26 15.13 0.18
C ARG A 516 3.10 15.39 -1.31
N ILE A 517 4.17 15.83 -1.96
CA ILE A 517 4.33 15.78 -3.42
C ILE A 517 5.30 14.63 -3.70
N ASP A 518 4.73 13.48 -4.07
CA ASP A 518 5.43 12.22 -4.38
C ASP A 518 5.74 12.08 -5.88
N ASN A 519 5.58 13.16 -6.64
CA ASN A 519 5.82 13.21 -8.07
C ASN A 519 6.24 14.61 -8.54
N PRO A 520 6.95 14.74 -9.67
CA PRO A 520 7.30 16.04 -10.24
C PRO A 520 6.05 16.93 -10.43
N ALA A 521 6.18 18.22 -10.13
CA ALA A 521 5.07 19.18 -10.25
C ALA A 521 5.44 20.35 -11.16
N ILE A 522 4.49 20.80 -11.98
CA ILE A 522 4.59 22.01 -12.79
C ILE A 522 3.87 23.14 -12.05
N MET A 523 4.53 24.29 -11.91
CA MET A 523 3.99 25.48 -11.25
C MET A 523 4.18 26.73 -12.11
N LEU A 524 3.25 27.68 -12.00
CA LEU A 524 3.38 29.01 -12.58
C LEU A 524 3.71 30.01 -11.47
N TRP A 525 4.85 30.68 -11.59
CA TRP A 525 5.33 31.68 -10.64
C TRP A 525 5.22 33.08 -11.23
N ASN A 526 4.46 33.98 -10.61
CA ASN A 526 4.28 35.35 -11.13
C ASN A 526 5.26 36.38 -10.53
N GLY A 527 6.24 35.95 -9.73
CA GLY A 527 7.14 36.85 -8.99
C GLY A 527 6.72 37.17 -7.55
N GLN A 528 5.49 36.81 -7.16
CA GLN A 528 5.00 37.06 -5.81
C GLN A 528 4.39 35.83 -5.16
N LYS A 529 3.67 35.03 -5.93
CA LYS A 529 3.04 33.78 -5.52
C LYS A 529 3.00 32.79 -6.67
N VAL A 530 2.83 31.53 -6.33
CA VAL A 530 2.40 30.53 -7.30
C VAL A 530 0.96 30.84 -7.69
N THR A 531 0.70 30.91 -8.98
CA THR A 531 -0.62 31.20 -9.53
C THR A 531 -1.24 30.01 -10.21
N ARG A 532 -0.55 28.88 -10.38
CA ARG A 532 -1.12 27.61 -10.85
C ARG A 532 -0.17 26.46 -10.53
N THR A 533 -0.71 25.28 -10.28
CA THR A 533 0.06 24.07 -9.99
C THR A 533 -0.60 22.86 -10.62
N MET A 534 0.21 21.89 -11.01
CA MET A 534 -0.18 20.55 -11.42
C MET A 534 0.88 19.56 -10.95
N VAL A 535 0.50 18.48 -10.28
CA VAL A 535 1.39 17.33 -10.05
C VAL A 535 1.29 16.43 -11.27
N LEU A 536 2.42 15.97 -11.79
CA LEU A 536 2.47 15.06 -12.92
C LEU A 536 2.22 13.63 -12.42
N PRO A 537 1.15 12.95 -12.85
CA PRO A 537 0.96 11.54 -12.55
C PRO A 537 2.11 10.69 -13.11
N PRO A 538 2.51 9.59 -12.45
CA PRO A 538 3.59 8.72 -12.91
C PRO A 538 3.42 8.20 -14.34
N ASP A 539 2.18 7.87 -14.72
CA ASP A 539 1.79 7.35 -16.02
C ASP A 539 1.77 8.43 -17.12
N GLU A 540 1.62 9.70 -16.72
CA GLU A 540 1.51 10.84 -17.62
C GLU A 540 2.78 11.69 -17.67
N VAL A 541 3.85 11.33 -16.96
CA VAL A 541 5.11 12.10 -16.94
C VAL A 541 5.70 12.29 -18.36
N LYS A 542 5.37 11.39 -19.29
CA LYS A 542 5.74 11.49 -20.72
C LYS A 542 5.02 12.59 -21.48
N LEU A 543 3.92 13.10 -20.95
CA LEU A 543 3.10 14.18 -21.51
C LEU A 543 3.54 15.55 -21.00
N ILE A 544 4.70 15.64 -20.32
CA ILE A 544 5.23 16.89 -19.74
C ILE A 544 5.19 18.06 -20.72
N ASP A 545 5.46 17.83 -22.01
CA ASP A 545 5.44 18.88 -23.04
C ASP A 545 4.04 19.45 -23.28
N SER A 546 3.02 18.59 -23.35
CA SER A 546 1.63 19.02 -23.50
C SER A 546 1.18 19.84 -22.29
N TYR A 547 1.64 19.48 -21.09
CA TYR A 547 1.34 20.24 -19.88
C TYR A 547 2.09 21.57 -19.81
N LEU A 548 3.36 21.61 -20.21
CA LEU A 548 4.11 22.86 -20.29
C LEU A 548 3.45 23.86 -21.24
N GLN A 549 2.94 23.39 -22.39
CA GLN A 549 2.21 24.26 -23.33
C GLN A 549 0.99 24.92 -22.68
N VAL A 550 0.22 24.17 -21.89
CA VAL A 550 -0.95 24.70 -21.15
C VAL A 550 -0.56 25.79 -20.14
N PHE A 551 0.63 25.71 -19.55
CA PHE A 551 1.16 26.73 -18.63
C PHE A 551 1.72 27.94 -19.40
N GLN A 552 2.38 27.72 -20.54
CA GLN A 552 2.90 28.77 -21.42
C GLN A 552 1.80 29.67 -21.98
N GLU A 553 0.67 29.09 -22.40
CA GLU A 553 -0.50 29.85 -22.86
C GLU A 553 -1.08 30.79 -21.80
N GLN A 554 -0.82 30.52 -20.53
CA GLN A 554 -1.24 31.39 -19.43
C GLN A 554 -0.21 32.46 -19.09
N VAL A 555 1.07 32.23 -19.34
CA VAL A 555 2.09 33.28 -19.25
C VAL A 555 1.84 34.37 -20.30
N ALA A 556 1.32 33.98 -21.46
CA ALA A 556 1.02 34.88 -22.57
C ALA A 556 -0.26 35.74 -22.38
N LYS A 557 -1.09 35.41 -21.38
CA LYS A 557 -2.31 36.15 -21.00
C LYS A 557 -2.03 37.08 -19.83
#